data_AF-A0A1G2SDA6-F1
#
_entry.id   AF-A0A1G2SDA6-F1
#
_cell.length_a   1.000
_cell.length_b   1.000
_cell.length_c   1.000
_cell.angle_alpha   90.00
_cell.angle_beta   90.00
_cell.angle_gamma   90.00
#
_symmetry.space_group_name_H-M   'P 1'
#
loop_
_entity.id
_entity.type
_entity.pdbx_description
1 polymer ?
#
loop_
_entity_poly.entity_id
_entity_poly.type
_entity_poly.pdbx_seq_one_letter_code
_entity_poly.pdbx_strand_id
1 'polypeptide(L)'
;MYDYTIYYVLSWFVGGISLLALAFFLVRNVTFKEIFLRPAIIISVLVLIGAIFFGTYSYKTYAPDFAMPPFMHTMAPGGLAPYLPLANISKFFASEPNFPRIEDIGADYNAVPPPITRTTSETVEFNLTATEVISEIAPNIYFNFWTYNKQVPGPMLRVRTGDTVVINLTNDITSLHTHNIDLHSVNGPGGGATLTNVVPGETKSFKWKAVQPGIYVYHCATANVSTHSSHGQYGLILVEPEEGLPKVDKEFYVMQGELYTQGDIGRQGMTVFDAKKLIDGNPTYVTFNGRIEKETGMEINRGERVRMYVGNGGVNLVSSFHIIGEIFDTVYPEGAMGKNSALFKNVQTTIIPAGGAAVVEFVAEVPGKLVLVDHALARMNKGAWATAIVKGDENPEIFSEIKSNTTTAGIMPTMNHHGY
;
A
#
# COMPACT_ATOMS: atom_id res chain seq x y z
N MET A 1 -11.90 -13.66 14.04
CA MET A 1 -11.45 -12.37 13.46
C MET A 1 -11.39 -11.24 14.49
N TYR A 2 -12.29 -11.20 15.49
CA TYR A 2 -12.43 -10.05 16.41
C TYR A 2 -12.07 -10.31 17.87
N ASP A 3 -11.84 -11.57 18.25
CA ASP A 3 -11.73 -11.99 19.65
C ASP A 3 -10.72 -11.13 20.41
N TYR A 4 -9.57 -10.86 19.80
CA TYR A 4 -8.50 -10.05 20.38
C TYR A 4 -8.89 -8.59 20.66
N THR A 5 -9.51 -7.91 19.69
CA THR A 5 -9.89 -6.49 19.83
C THR A 5 -10.98 -6.32 20.89
N ILE A 6 -11.90 -7.28 20.97
CA ILE A 6 -12.93 -7.33 22.01
C ILE A 6 -12.29 -7.51 23.39
N TYR A 7 -11.35 -8.44 23.54
CA TYR A 7 -10.62 -8.63 24.81
C TYR A 7 -9.80 -7.40 25.21
N TYR A 8 -9.25 -6.65 24.25
CA TYR A 8 -8.50 -5.42 24.51
C TYR A 8 -9.40 -4.29 25.03
N VAL A 9 -10.54 -4.02 24.38
CA VAL A 9 -11.49 -2.99 24.83
C VAL A 9 -12.06 -3.35 26.21
N LEU A 10 -12.39 -4.63 26.42
CA LEU A 10 -12.86 -5.13 27.71
C LEU A 10 -11.82 -4.96 28.81
N SER A 11 -10.54 -5.24 28.55
CA SER A 11 -9.50 -5.12 29.58
C SER A 11 -9.29 -3.68 30.07
N TRP A 12 -9.35 -2.70 29.16
CA TRP A 12 -9.28 -1.28 29.50
C TRP A 12 -10.50 -0.79 30.28
N PHE A 13 -11.70 -1.17 29.84
CA PHE A 13 -12.94 -0.80 30.52
C PHE A 13 -12.99 -1.38 31.93
N VAL A 14 -12.67 -2.66 32.06
CA VAL A 14 -12.66 -3.39 33.33
C VAL A 14 -11.53 -2.90 34.24
N GLY A 15 -10.33 -2.64 33.70
CA GLY A 15 -9.21 -2.05 34.43
C GLY A 15 -9.52 -0.64 34.94
N GLY A 16 -10.16 0.19 34.12
CA GLY A 16 -10.59 1.54 34.49
C GLY A 16 -11.63 1.55 35.62
N ILE A 17 -12.64 0.68 35.56
CA ILE A 17 -13.62 0.52 36.64
C ILE A 17 -12.93 0.06 37.93
N SER A 18 -11.98 -0.87 37.83
CA SER A 18 -11.23 -1.35 39.00
C SER A 18 -10.40 -0.25 39.66
N LEU A 19 -9.73 0.58 38.87
CA LEU A 19 -8.97 1.74 39.37
C LEU A 19 -9.86 2.80 40.01
N LEU A 20 -11.02 3.09 39.43
CA LEU A 20 -11.99 4.03 40.01
C LEU A 20 -12.58 3.50 41.33
N ALA A 21 -12.89 2.21 41.40
CA ALA A 21 -13.34 1.56 42.63
C ALA A 21 -12.26 1.59 43.72
N LEU A 22 -11.00 1.32 43.34
CA LEU A 22 -9.86 1.37 44.24
C LEU A 22 -9.62 2.81 44.76
N ALA A 23 -9.65 3.81 43.87
CA ALA A 23 -9.48 5.22 44.22
C ALA A 23 -10.60 5.74 45.13
N PHE A 24 -11.86 5.46 44.80
CA PHE A 24 -13.01 5.83 45.64
C PHE A 24 -12.90 5.26 47.06
N PHE A 25 -12.38 4.04 47.18
CA PHE A 25 -12.27 3.37 48.48
C PHE A 25 -11.07 3.86 49.31
N LEU A 26 -9.92 4.12 48.65
CA LEU A 26 -8.72 4.69 49.28
C LEU A 26 -8.99 6.10 49.84
N VAL A 27 -9.82 6.89 49.16
CA VAL A 27 -10.22 8.23 49.62
C VAL A 27 -11.12 8.17 50.85
N ARG A 28 -11.87 7.07 51.05
CA ARG A 28 -12.92 6.99 52.08
C ARG A 28 -12.51 6.27 53.36
N ASN A 29 -11.46 5.44 53.35
CA ASN A 29 -11.08 4.61 54.49
C ASN A 29 -9.59 4.70 54.83
N VAL A 30 -9.28 5.34 55.96
CA VAL A 30 -7.93 5.45 56.52
C VAL A 30 -7.77 4.43 57.65
N THR A 31 -7.56 3.15 57.32
CA THR A 31 -6.86 2.18 58.21
C THR A 31 -6.53 0.88 57.47
N PHE A 32 -5.24 0.57 57.40
CA PHE A 32 -4.62 -0.39 56.48
C PHE A 32 -5.06 -1.87 56.66
N LYS A 33 -5.57 -2.26 57.84
CA LYS A 33 -5.79 -3.67 58.21
C LYS A 33 -7.15 -4.25 57.79
N GLU A 34 -8.21 -3.46 57.65
CA GLU A 34 -9.54 -3.96 57.23
C GLU A 34 -9.73 -4.00 55.71
N ILE A 35 -8.81 -3.39 54.97
CA ILE A 35 -8.88 -3.21 53.51
C ILE A 35 -8.71 -4.55 52.80
N PHE A 36 -7.79 -5.42 53.23
CA PHE A 36 -7.41 -6.62 52.48
C PHE A 36 -8.38 -7.83 52.59
N LEU A 37 -9.38 -7.79 53.47
CA LEU A 37 -10.31 -8.90 53.69
C LEU A 37 -11.71 -8.66 53.10
N ARG A 38 -11.96 -7.51 52.46
CA ARG A 38 -13.29 -7.19 51.91
C ARG A 38 -13.46 -7.75 50.48
N PRO A 39 -14.56 -8.46 50.19
CA PRO A 39 -14.81 -9.06 48.87
C PRO A 39 -14.64 -8.10 47.69
N ALA A 40 -15.03 -6.83 47.84
CA ALA A 40 -14.86 -5.82 46.79
C ALA A 40 -13.40 -5.56 46.41
N ILE A 41 -12.48 -5.56 47.38
CA ILE A 41 -11.05 -5.35 47.12
C ILE A 41 -10.42 -6.60 46.54
N ILE A 42 -10.84 -7.78 46.99
CA ILE A 42 -10.43 -9.05 46.38
C ILE A 42 -10.89 -9.11 44.92
N ILE A 43 -12.13 -8.72 44.62
CA ILE A 43 -12.64 -8.65 43.24
C ILE A 43 -11.84 -7.61 42.43
N SER A 44 -11.63 -6.39 42.94
CA SER A 44 -10.83 -5.37 42.24
C SER A 44 -9.39 -5.81 41.99
N VAL A 45 -8.75 -6.51 42.94
CA VAL A 45 -7.40 -7.05 42.80
C VAL A 45 -7.37 -8.22 41.83
N LEU A 46 -8.34 -9.14 41.86
CA LEU A 46 -8.44 -10.24 40.89
C LEU A 46 -8.70 -9.71 39.48
N VAL A 47 -9.53 -8.68 39.36
CA VAL A 47 -9.79 -7.97 38.11
C VAL A 47 -8.52 -7.24 37.64
N LEU A 48 -7.78 -6.60 38.54
CA LEU A 48 -6.51 -5.95 38.21
C LEU A 48 -5.44 -6.96 37.79
N ILE A 49 -5.34 -8.10 38.48
CA ILE A 49 -4.46 -9.22 38.11
C ILE A 49 -4.88 -9.80 36.76
N GLY A 50 -6.19 -9.96 36.52
CA GLY A 50 -6.73 -10.34 35.22
C GLY A 50 -6.34 -9.33 34.14
N ALA A 51 -6.50 -8.03 34.39
CA ALA A 51 -6.11 -6.96 33.48
C ALA A 51 -4.59 -6.92 33.26
N ILE A 52 -3.77 -7.18 34.27
CA ILE A 52 -2.31 -7.30 34.15
C ILE A 52 -1.93 -8.56 33.37
N PHE A 53 -2.60 -9.70 33.60
CA PHE A 53 -2.33 -10.95 32.89
C PHE A 53 -2.75 -10.88 31.42
N PHE A 54 -3.97 -10.45 31.13
CA PHE A 54 -4.44 -10.20 29.77
C PHE A 54 -3.67 -9.05 29.10
N GLY A 55 -3.28 -8.03 29.88
CA GLY A 55 -2.44 -6.92 29.44
C GLY A 55 -1.01 -7.36 29.11
N THR A 56 -0.37 -8.21 29.91
CA THR A 56 0.96 -8.77 29.62
C THR A 56 0.94 -9.79 28.50
N TYR A 57 -0.15 -10.55 28.37
CA TYR A 57 -0.40 -11.37 27.17
C TYR A 57 -0.53 -10.50 25.91
N SER A 58 -1.18 -9.33 26.01
CA SER A 58 -1.17 -8.32 24.92
C SER A 58 0.18 -7.60 24.75
N TYR A 59 1.00 -7.51 25.79
CA TYR A 59 2.31 -6.83 25.78
C TYR A 59 3.37 -7.64 25.05
N LYS A 60 3.27 -8.98 25.06
CA LYS A 60 4.10 -9.85 24.21
C LYS A 60 3.82 -9.68 22.71
N THR A 61 2.81 -8.88 22.34
CA THR A 61 2.40 -8.58 20.96
C THR A 61 2.30 -7.07 20.65
N TYR A 62 2.70 -6.18 21.58
CA TYR A 62 2.68 -4.72 21.39
C TYR A 62 3.82 -3.99 22.11
N ALA A 63 4.40 -2.98 21.44
CA ALA A 63 5.13 -1.90 22.10
C ALA A 63 4.13 -0.91 22.76
N PRO A 64 4.50 -0.25 23.88
CA PRO A 64 3.60 0.59 24.70
C PRO A 64 3.11 1.89 24.04
N ASP A 65 3.54 2.21 22.82
CA ASP A 65 3.14 3.42 22.10
C ASP A 65 1.83 3.19 21.33
N PHE A 66 0.76 2.90 22.08
CA PHE A 66 -0.58 2.74 21.54
C PHE A 66 -1.13 4.12 21.14
N ALA A 67 -1.13 4.39 19.83
CA ALA A 67 -1.51 5.65 19.21
C ALA A 67 -0.51 6.80 19.49
N MET A 68 -0.38 7.71 18.51
CA MET A 68 0.21 9.01 18.81
C MET A 68 -0.56 9.65 19.97
N PRO A 69 0.13 10.30 20.93
CA PRO A 69 -0.59 10.96 22.00
C PRO A 69 -1.60 11.95 21.43
N PRO A 70 -2.79 12.12 22.05
CA PRO A 70 -3.85 13.01 21.53
C PRO A 70 -3.42 14.49 21.43
N PHE A 71 -2.22 14.81 21.91
CA PHE A 71 -1.57 16.11 21.87
C PHE A 71 -0.45 16.21 20.82
N MET A 72 -0.26 15.21 19.95
CA MET A 72 0.67 15.34 18.83
C MET A 72 0.04 16.20 17.73
N HIS A 73 0.67 17.32 17.43
CA HIS A 73 0.33 18.21 16.32
C HIS A 73 1.19 17.86 15.11
N THR A 74 0.57 17.61 13.96
CA THR A 74 1.31 17.58 12.70
C THR A 74 1.46 18.99 12.15
N MET A 75 2.57 19.22 11.44
CA MET A 75 2.81 20.45 10.70
C MET A 75 2.29 20.36 9.25
N ALA A 76 1.58 19.27 8.89
CA ALA A 76 0.96 19.12 7.58
C ALA A 76 -0.13 20.19 7.34
N PRO A 77 -0.34 20.61 6.08
CA PRO A 77 -1.44 21.50 5.72
C PRO A 77 -2.79 20.99 6.27
N GLY A 78 -3.52 21.87 6.93
CA GLY A 78 -4.78 21.55 7.63
C GLY A 78 -4.64 21.24 9.13
N GLY A 79 -3.42 21.02 9.64
CA GLY A 79 -3.14 20.88 11.08
C GLY A 79 -3.81 19.68 11.77
N LEU A 80 -4.39 18.75 10.99
CA LEU A 80 -5.11 17.58 11.49
C LEU A 80 -4.12 16.48 11.86
N ALA A 81 -4.11 16.08 13.13
CA ALA A 81 -3.23 15.04 13.62
C ALA A 81 -3.37 13.72 12.81
N PRO A 82 -2.30 12.92 12.63
CA PRO A 82 -2.34 11.70 11.82
C PRO A 82 -3.02 10.52 12.47
N TYR A 83 -3.69 10.69 13.61
CA TYR A 83 -4.41 9.59 14.26
C TYR A 83 -5.90 9.63 13.92
N LEU A 84 -6.53 8.45 13.86
CA LEU A 84 -7.99 8.32 13.83
C LEU A 84 -8.55 8.76 15.20
N PRO A 85 -9.39 9.81 15.28
CA PRO A 85 -10.03 10.21 16.54
C PRO A 85 -10.73 9.02 17.20
N LEU A 86 -10.72 8.94 18.54
CA LEU A 86 -11.43 7.88 19.28
C LEU A 86 -12.90 7.71 18.83
N ALA A 87 -13.57 8.83 18.53
CA ALA A 87 -14.93 8.82 17.99
C ALA A 87 -15.05 8.15 16.60
N ASN A 88 -14.00 8.23 15.78
CA ASN A 88 -13.95 7.56 14.48
C ASN A 88 -13.62 6.08 14.62
N ILE A 89 -12.87 5.67 15.65
CA ILE A 89 -12.67 4.25 15.97
C ILE A 89 -14.01 3.59 16.35
N SER A 90 -14.80 4.23 17.23
CA SER A 90 -16.12 3.71 17.59
C SER A 90 -17.08 3.67 16.39
N LYS A 91 -17.03 4.69 15.52
CA LYS A 91 -17.82 4.70 14.28
C LYS A 91 -17.37 3.63 13.30
N PHE A 92 -16.05 3.42 13.16
CA PHE A 92 -15.50 2.36 12.33
C PHE A 92 -16.05 1.00 12.78
N PHE A 93 -15.94 0.64 14.07
CA PHE A 93 -16.47 -0.64 14.55
C PHE A 93 -17.99 -0.77 14.44
N ALA A 94 -18.73 0.34 14.58
CA ALA A 94 -20.17 0.34 14.37
C ALA A 94 -20.56 0.17 12.89
N SER A 95 -19.76 0.70 11.97
CA SER A 95 -19.99 0.67 10.52
C SER A 95 -19.26 -0.47 9.80
N GLU A 96 -18.37 -1.18 10.48
CA GLU A 96 -17.54 -2.25 9.92
C GLU A 96 -18.34 -3.30 9.13
N PRO A 97 -19.53 -3.76 9.60
CA PRO A 97 -20.35 -4.70 8.86
C PRO A 97 -20.85 -4.18 7.51
N ASN A 98 -20.85 -2.87 7.30
CA ASN A 98 -21.32 -2.22 6.08
C ASN A 98 -20.21 -2.03 5.03
N PHE A 99 -18.93 -2.23 5.40
CA PHE A 99 -17.86 -2.12 4.41
C PHE A 99 -17.89 -3.30 3.45
N PRO A 100 -17.75 -3.05 2.13
CA PRO A 100 -17.51 -4.12 1.18
C PRO A 100 -16.25 -4.90 1.55
N ARG A 101 -16.35 -6.22 1.49
CA ARG A 101 -15.21 -7.12 1.63
C ARG A 101 -14.75 -7.56 0.25
N ILE A 102 -13.48 -7.31 -0.04
CA ILE A 102 -12.85 -7.66 -1.30
C ILE A 102 -11.85 -8.77 -1.02
N GLU A 103 -11.94 -9.87 -1.76
CA GLU A 103 -11.00 -10.99 -1.61
C GLU A 103 -9.59 -10.59 -2.07
N ASP A 104 -9.53 -9.89 -3.20
CA ASP A 104 -8.29 -9.45 -3.81
C ASP A 104 -8.26 -7.93 -3.97
N ILE A 105 -7.48 -7.26 -3.11
CA ILE A 105 -7.29 -5.81 -3.20
C ILE A 105 -6.38 -5.41 -4.37
N GLY A 106 -5.55 -6.32 -4.87
CA GLY A 106 -4.51 -5.97 -5.82
C GLY A 106 -5.04 -5.68 -7.21
N ALA A 107 -4.63 -4.55 -7.79
CA ALA A 107 -4.86 -4.31 -9.20
C ALA A 107 -4.12 -5.37 -10.03
N ASP A 108 -4.79 -5.90 -11.06
CA ASP A 108 -4.17 -6.81 -12.02
C ASP A 108 -3.00 -6.11 -12.72
N TYR A 109 -1.82 -6.74 -12.70
CA TYR A 109 -0.62 -6.24 -13.36
C TYR A 109 -0.79 -6.08 -14.87
N ASN A 110 -1.69 -6.85 -15.48
CA ASN A 110 -1.99 -6.77 -16.91
C ASN A 110 -2.99 -5.67 -17.25
N ALA A 111 -3.56 -4.98 -16.25
CA ALA A 111 -4.60 -3.95 -16.45
C ALA A 111 -4.04 -2.59 -16.92
N VAL A 112 -3.16 -2.63 -17.93
CA VAL A 112 -2.72 -1.44 -18.66
C VAL A 112 -3.73 -1.16 -19.77
N PRO A 113 -4.34 0.05 -19.85
CA PRO A 113 -5.22 0.39 -20.96
C PRO A 113 -4.48 0.31 -22.30
N PRO A 114 -5.15 -0.11 -23.40
CA PRO A 114 -4.48 -0.32 -24.68
C PRO A 114 -3.83 0.97 -25.23
N PRO A 115 -2.76 0.86 -26.04
CA PRO A 115 -2.11 2.01 -26.67
C PRO A 115 -3.05 2.87 -27.50
N ILE A 116 -2.87 4.19 -27.40
CA ILE A 116 -3.70 5.15 -28.13
C ILE A 116 -3.29 5.15 -29.60
N THR A 117 -4.24 4.82 -30.49
CA THR A 117 -4.00 4.74 -31.94
C THR A 117 -4.39 6.00 -32.70
N ARG A 118 -5.11 6.93 -32.06
CA ARG A 118 -5.54 8.19 -32.67
C ARG A 118 -4.43 9.23 -32.68
N THR A 119 -4.51 10.12 -33.67
CA THR A 119 -3.55 11.21 -33.90
C THR A 119 -4.09 12.59 -33.49
N THR A 120 -5.38 12.69 -33.17
CA THR A 120 -6.04 13.92 -32.76
C THR A 120 -6.37 13.90 -31.28
N SER A 121 -6.37 15.08 -30.65
CA SER A 121 -6.83 15.24 -29.28
C SER A 121 -8.35 15.12 -29.19
N GLU A 122 -8.85 14.58 -28.08
CA GLU A 122 -10.28 14.47 -27.80
C GLU A 122 -10.60 14.83 -26.35
N THR A 123 -11.89 14.81 -26.00
CA THR A 123 -12.31 14.83 -24.60
C THR A 123 -12.38 13.40 -24.09
N VAL A 124 -11.58 13.06 -23.09
CA VAL A 124 -11.55 11.74 -22.45
C VAL A 124 -12.14 11.85 -21.05
N GLU A 125 -13.12 11.01 -20.73
CA GLU A 125 -13.83 11.05 -19.45
C GLU A 125 -13.56 9.77 -18.65
N PHE A 126 -13.19 9.93 -17.37
CA PHE A 126 -13.08 8.81 -16.44
C PHE A 126 -14.02 8.99 -15.25
N ASN A 127 -14.65 7.88 -14.86
CA ASN A 127 -15.49 7.77 -13.68
C ASN A 127 -14.76 6.94 -12.64
N LEU A 128 -14.39 7.59 -11.54
CA LEU A 128 -13.72 6.96 -10.40
C LEU A 128 -14.64 6.98 -9.19
N THR A 129 -14.68 5.88 -8.45
CA THR A 129 -15.41 5.76 -7.20
C THR A 129 -14.43 5.55 -6.06
N ALA A 130 -14.33 6.51 -5.14
CA ALA A 130 -13.64 6.31 -3.88
C ALA A 130 -14.48 5.38 -2.99
N THR A 131 -13.87 4.30 -2.47
CA THR A 131 -14.55 3.36 -1.59
C THR A 131 -13.60 2.86 -0.51
N GLU A 132 -14.07 2.87 0.73
CA GLU A 132 -13.42 2.20 1.85
C GLU A 132 -13.84 0.73 1.89
N VAL A 133 -12.88 -0.19 1.89
CA VAL A 133 -13.12 -1.64 1.83
C VAL A 133 -12.26 -2.36 2.87
N ILE A 134 -12.62 -3.61 3.17
CA ILE A 134 -11.78 -4.50 3.97
C ILE A 134 -11.26 -5.60 3.06
N SER A 135 -9.95 -5.81 3.08
CA SER A 135 -9.31 -6.87 2.29
C SER A 135 -8.06 -7.40 2.99
N GLU A 136 -7.57 -8.54 2.52
CA GLU A 136 -6.34 -9.16 3.00
C GLU A 136 -5.10 -8.47 2.41
N ILE A 137 -4.13 -8.17 3.28
CA ILE A 137 -2.75 -7.84 2.86
C ILE A 137 -2.00 -9.14 2.54
N ALA A 138 -2.21 -10.15 3.39
CA ALA A 138 -1.59 -11.47 3.36
C ALA A 138 -2.55 -12.47 4.05
N PRO A 139 -2.35 -13.80 3.92
CA PRO A 139 -3.31 -14.78 4.42
C PRO A 139 -3.71 -14.55 5.88
N ASN A 140 -5.00 -14.31 6.12
CA ASN A 140 -5.60 -14.01 7.43
C ASN A 140 -5.17 -12.67 8.07
N ILE A 141 -4.58 -11.74 7.33
CA ILE A 141 -4.19 -10.41 7.80
C ILE A 141 -4.99 -9.37 7.03
N TYR A 142 -5.94 -8.71 7.70
CA TYR A 142 -6.89 -7.80 7.07
C TYR A 142 -6.54 -6.34 7.36
N PHE A 143 -6.87 -5.46 6.42
CA PHE A 143 -6.70 -4.02 6.57
C PHE A 143 -7.87 -3.28 5.94
N ASN A 144 -8.15 -2.08 6.46
CA ASN A 144 -9.16 -1.19 5.91
C ASN A 144 -8.50 -0.34 4.83
N PHE A 145 -8.66 -0.73 3.57
CA PHE A 145 -8.13 0.01 2.44
C PHE A 145 -9.09 1.12 2.04
N TRP A 146 -8.53 2.26 1.67
CA TRP A 146 -9.26 3.33 1.02
C TRP A 146 -8.78 3.32 -0.42
N THR A 147 -9.71 3.23 -1.36
CA THR A 147 -9.37 2.86 -2.75
C THR A 147 -9.99 3.83 -3.74
N TYR A 148 -9.51 3.76 -4.98
CA TYR A 148 -10.30 4.14 -6.14
C TYR A 148 -10.70 2.84 -6.86
N ASN A 149 -11.99 2.66 -7.11
CA ASN A 149 -12.60 1.48 -7.75
C ASN A 149 -12.28 0.14 -7.04
N LYS A 150 -12.21 0.12 -5.70
CA LYS A 150 -12.08 -1.09 -4.87
C LYS A 150 -10.80 -1.91 -5.10
N GLN A 151 -9.74 -1.27 -5.60
CA GLN A 151 -8.43 -1.89 -5.80
C GLN A 151 -7.28 -0.95 -5.41
N VAL A 152 -6.10 -1.53 -5.18
CA VAL A 152 -4.84 -0.85 -4.88
C VAL A 152 -3.74 -1.40 -5.81
N PRO A 153 -3.06 -0.54 -6.59
CA PRO A 153 -3.41 0.86 -6.83
C PRO A 153 -4.78 1.01 -7.52
N GLY A 154 -5.29 2.24 -7.57
CA GLY A 154 -6.44 2.58 -8.40
C GLY A 154 -6.21 2.30 -9.89
N PRO A 155 -7.26 2.35 -10.72
CA PRO A 155 -7.17 2.06 -12.15
C PRO A 155 -6.07 2.86 -12.85
N MET A 156 -5.28 2.22 -13.70
CA MET A 156 -4.35 2.96 -14.56
C MET A 156 -5.15 3.75 -15.59
N LEU A 157 -4.90 5.06 -15.66
CA LEU A 157 -5.52 5.95 -16.63
C LEU A 157 -4.55 6.15 -17.80
N ARG A 158 -5.09 6.31 -19.01
CA ARG A 158 -4.27 6.51 -20.22
C ARG A 158 -4.92 7.55 -21.12
N VAL A 159 -4.18 8.61 -21.41
CA VAL A 159 -4.60 9.73 -22.27
C VAL A 159 -3.44 10.14 -23.16
N ARG A 160 -3.70 10.95 -24.17
CA ARG A 160 -2.70 11.51 -25.08
C ARG A 160 -2.44 12.97 -24.73
N THR A 161 -1.21 13.41 -24.94
CA THR A 161 -0.89 14.84 -24.94
C THR A 161 -1.84 15.61 -25.85
N GLY A 162 -2.39 16.69 -25.33
CA GLY A 162 -3.39 17.55 -25.96
C GLY A 162 -4.85 17.22 -25.60
N ASP A 163 -5.14 16.06 -25.01
CA ASP A 163 -6.51 15.71 -24.62
C ASP A 163 -7.06 16.65 -23.55
N THR A 164 -8.38 16.88 -23.61
CA THR A 164 -9.12 17.43 -22.49
C THR A 164 -9.62 16.27 -21.65
N VAL A 165 -9.12 16.14 -20.43
CA VAL A 165 -9.52 15.04 -19.53
C VAL A 165 -10.58 15.55 -18.58
N VAL A 166 -11.65 14.78 -18.41
CA VAL A 166 -12.72 15.00 -17.43
C VAL A 166 -12.64 13.87 -16.40
N ILE A 167 -12.54 14.23 -15.12
CA ILE A 167 -12.64 13.29 -14.01
C ILE A 167 -13.96 13.53 -13.31
N ASN A 168 -14.76 12.48 -13.17
CA ASN A 168 -15.88 12.42 -12.25
C ASN A 168 -15.46 11.54 -11.08
N LEU A 169 -15.39 12.12 -9.89
CA LEU A 169 -15.11 11.40 -8.66
C LEU A 169 -16.39 11.28 -7.85
N THR A 170 -16.83 10.05 -7.62
CA THR A 170 -17.90 9.70 -6.70
C THR A 170 -17.30 9.17 -5.41
N ASN A 171 -17.82 9.58 -4.26
CA ASN A 171 -17.52 8.91 -2.99
C ASN A 171 -18.66 7.93 -2.67
N ASP A 172 -18.34 6.65 -2.48
CA ASP A 172 -19.33 5.65 -2.12
C ASP A 172 -20.04 6.04 -0.80
N ILE A 173 -21.34 5.78 -0.72
CA ILE A 173 -22.16 6.13 0.45
C ILE A 173 -21.73 5.37 1.72
N THR A 174 -21.02 4.25 1.55
CA THR A 174 -20.51 3.43 2.66
C THR A 174 -19.21 3.98 3.26
N SER A 175 -18.51 4.89 2.57
CA SER A 175 -17.29 5.51 3.10
C SER A 175 -17.57 6.33 4.35
N LEU A 176 -16.59 6.40 5.26
CA LEU A 176 -16.65 7.22 6.47
C LEU A 176 -15.93 8.55 6.30
N HIS A 177 -15.04 8.66 5.32
CA HIS A 177 -14.19 9.81 5.09
C HIS A 177 -14.61 10.57 3.83
N THR A 178 -14.31 11.87 3.85
CA THR A 178 -14.29 12.65 2.61
C THR A 178 -13.08 12.22 1.80
N HIS A 179 -13.24 12.15 0.49
CA HIS A 179 -12.14 11.85 -0.43
C HIS A 179 -12.05 12.93 -1.50
N ASN A 180 -10.90 13.05 -2.13
CA ASN A 180 -10.69 13.85 -3.33
C ASN A 180 -9.62 13.20 -4.21
N ILE A 181 -9.17 13.86 -5.26
CA ILE A 181 -8.07 13.37 -6.09
C ILE A 181 -7.14 14.51 -6.53
N ASP A 182 -5.85 14.32 -6.31
CA ASP A 182 -4.73 15.09 -6.87
C ASP A 182 -4.06 14.23 -7.96
N LEU A 183 -4.03 14.73 -9.19
CA LEU A 183 -3.27 14.09 -10.28
C LEU A 183 -2.07 14.96 -10.64
N HIS A 184 -0.87 14.38 -10.61
CA HIS A 184 0.35 15.12 -10.93
C HIS A 184 0.46 15.49 -12.42
N SER A 185 -0.40 14.93 -13.27
CA SER A 185 -0.58 15.33 -14.67
C SER A 185 -1.37 16.63 -14.85
N VAL A 186 -1.90 17.23 -13.78
CA VAL A 186 -2.75 18.43 -13.83
C VAL A 186 -1.89 19.68 -13.58
N ASN A 187 -1.78 20.55 -14.59
CA ASN A 187 -1.24 21.90 -14.42
C ASN A 187 -2.32 22.87 -13.89
N GLY A 188 -2.70 22.70 -12.62
CA GLY A 188 -3.71 23.51 -11.95
C GLY A 188 -3.64 23.41 -10.42
N PRO A 189 -4.34 24.30 -9.67
CA PRO A 189 -4.26 24.33 -8.22
C PRO A 189 -4.64 22.99 -7.55
N GLY A 190 -3.72 22.45 -6.75
CA GLY A 190 -3.91 21.21 -6.00
C GLY A 190 -4.17 19.97 -6.87
N GLY A 191 -3.76 19.99 -8.14
CA GLY A 191 -3.93 18.85 -9.06
C GLY A 191 -5.36 18.39 -9.28
N GLY A 192 -6.36 19.23 -8.99
CA GLY A 192 -7.79 18.89 -9.03
C GLY A 192 -8.44 18.61 -7.67
N ALA A 193 -7.65 18.45 -6.60
CA ALA A 193 -8.15 18.07 -5.28
C ALA A 193 -9.10 19.11 -4.68
N THR A 194 -8.82 20.40 -4.93
CA THR A 194 -9.67 21.51 -4.45
C THR A 194 -11.07 21.50 -5.07
N LEU A 195 -11.22 20.92 -6.25
CA LEU A 195 -12.48 20.82 -7.00
C LEU A 195 -13.21 19.48 -6.77
N THR A 196 -12.56 18.50 -6.15
CA THR A 196 -13.06 17.13 -6.01
C THR A 196 -13.21 16.66 -4.57
N ASN A 197 -13.27 17.57 -3.59
CA ASN A 197 -13.62 17.20 -2.20
C ASN A 197 -15.07 16.68 -2.15
N VAL A 198 -15.24 15.35 -2.10
CA VAL A 198 -16.52 14.64 -2.11
C VAL A 198 -16.80 13.96 -0.78
N VAL A 199 -17.89 14.35 -0.13
CA VAL A 199 -18.42 13.62 1.04
C VAL A 199 -19.10 12.31 0.59
N PRO A 200 -19.31 11.32 1.47
CA PRO A 200 -19.98 10.07 1.09
C PRO A 200 -21.32 10.30 0.38
N GLY A 201 -21.50 9.67 -0.79
CA GLY A 201 -22.66 9.84 -1.67
C GLY A 201 -22.60 11.01 -2.65
N GLU A 202 -21.60 11.89 -2.54
CA GLU A 202 -21.42 13.04 -3.44
C GLU A 202 -20.61 12.65 -4.68
N THR A 203 -20.87 13.35 -5.79
CA THR A 203 -20.05 13.30 -7.00
C THR A 203 -19.64 14.72 -7.39
N LYS A 204 -18.35 14.91 -7.70
CA LYS A 204 -17.83 16.16 -8.26
C LYS A 204 -16.95 15.87 -9.45
N SER A 205 -16.88 16.86 -10.33
CA SER A 205 -16.15 16.74 -11.58
C SER A 205 -15.29 17.96 -11.84
N PHE A 206 -14.18 17.74 -12.52
CA PHE A 206 -13.38 18.82 -13.08
C PHE A 206 -12.74 18.35 -14.39
N LYS A 207 -12.18 19.32 -15.13
CA LYS A 207 -11.47 19.03 -16.37
C LYS A 207 -10.15 19.79 -16.44
N TRP A 208 -9.19 19.21 -17.13
CA TRP A 208 -7.93 19.88 -17.50
C TRP A 208 -7.52 19.47 -18.90
N LYS A 209 -6.52 20.15 -19.46
CA LYS A 209 -5.84 19.74 -20.68
C LYS A 209 -4.53 19.05 -20.31
N ALA A 210 -4.31 17.82 -20.76
CA ALA A 210 -3.06 17.10 -20.55
C ALA A 210 -1.99 17.67 -21.49
N VAL A 211 -1.10 18.52 -20.98
CA VAL A 211 -0.14 19.27 -21.82
C VAL A 211 1.30 18.76 -21.75
N GLN A 212 1.62 17.87 -20.82
CA GLN A 212 2.96 17.29 -20.68
C GLN A 212 2.87 15.76 -20.75
N PRO A 213 3.60 15.10 -21.67
CA PRO A 213 3.71 13.65 -21.67
C PRO A 213 4.48 13.15 -20.43
N GLY A 214 4.22 11.93 -20.02
CA GLY A 214 4.83 11.33 -18.84
C GLY A 214 3.94 10.29 -18.19
N ILE A 215 4.51 9.57 -17.22
CA ILE A 215 3.76 8.72 -16.31
C ILE A 215 3.70 9.43 -14.95
N TYR A 216 2.48 9.70 -14.48
CA TYR A 216 2.26 10.55 -13.31
C TYR A 216 1.48 9.78 -12.25
N VAL A 217 1.81 10.00 -10.99
CA VAL A 217 1.00 9.52 -9.87
C VAL A 217 -0.26 10.36 -9.75
N TYR A 218 -1.36 9.72 -9.38
CA TYR A 218 -2.48 10.39 -8.73
C TYR A 218 -2.72 9.79 -7.35
N HIS A 219 -3.23 10.57 -6.42
CA HIS A 219 -3.56 10.11 -5.08
C HIS A 219 -4.62 10.99 -4.41
N CYS A 220 -5.16 10.54 -3.28
CA CYS A 220 -6.04 11.38 -2.47
C CYS A 220 -5.22 12.47 -1.77
N ALA A 221 -5.76 13.68 -1.72
CA ALA A 221 -5.18 14.86 -1.07
C ALA A 221 -6.18 15.50 -0.08
N THR A 222 -7.12 14.72 0.47
CA THR A 222 -7.95 15.17 1.59
C THR A 222 -7.06 15.36 2.82
N ALA A 223 -7.40 16.33 3.67
CA ALA A 223 -6.57 16.72 4.81
C ALA A 223 -6.25 15.53 5.72
N ASN A 224 -4.97 15.48 6.10
CA ASN A 224 -4.17 14.27 6.37
C ASN A 224 -3.88 13.38 5.15
N VAL A 225 -3.31 14.02 4.13
CA VAL A 225 -2.94 13.42 2.83
C VAL A 225 -2.17 12.11 2.98
N SER A 226 -1.15 12.09 3.85
CA SER A 226 -0.32 10.91 4.07
C SER A 226 -1.11 9.71 4.59
N THR A 227 -2.12 9.92 5.45
CA THR A 227 -2.98 8.85 5.93
C THR A 227 -3.81 8.27 4.79
N HIS A 228 -4.46 9.12 4.00
CA HIS A 228 -5.26 8.68 2.85
C HIS A 228 -4.45 7.86 1.83
N SER A 229 -3.27 8.33 1.45
CA SER A 229 -2.38 7.61 0.54
C SER A 229 -1.88 6.30 1.15
N SER A 230 -1.52 6.27 2.44
CA SER A 230 -1.06 5.05 3.13
C SER A 230 -2.14 3.96 3.28
N HIS A 231 -3.42 4.33 3.09
CA HIS A 231 -4.54 3.40 3.04
C HIS A 231 -4.79 2.82 1.63
N GLY A 232 -4.03 3.20 0.62
CA GLY A 232 -4.12 2.65 -0.74
C GLY A 232 -4.68 3.60 -1.81
N GLN A 233 -4.99 4.86 -1.49
CA GLN A 233 -5.57 5.82 -2.46
C GLN A 233 -4.49 6.44 -3.34
N TYR A 234 -3.93 5.65 -4.25
CA TYR A 234 -2.98 6.10 -5.27
C TYR A 234 -3.11 5.26 -6.55
N GLY A 235 -2.70 5.82 -7.68
CA GLY A 235 -2.62 5.13 -8.97
C GLY A 235 -1.77 5.89 -9.98
N LEU A 236 -1.70 5.40 -11.22
CA LEU A 236 -0.98 6.05 -12.31
C LEU A 236 -1.89 6.57 -13.41
N ILE A 237 -1.52 7.72 -13.98
CA ILE A 237 -2.02 8.23 -15.25
C ILE A 237 -0.87 8.38 -16.24
N LEU A 238 -0.96 7.65 -17.36
CA LEU A 238 -0.07 7.79 -18.50
C LEU A 238 -0.60 8.87 -19.44
N VAL A 239 0.20 9.91 -19.66
CA VAL A 239 0.00 10.88 -20.74
C VAL A 239 0.98 10.52 -21.85
N GLU A 240 0.49 9.85 -22.90
CA GLU A 240 1.30 9.49 -24.05
C GLU A 240 1.80 10.74 -24.79
N PRO A 241 3.04 10.73 -25.31
CA PRO A 241 3.51 11.72 -26.28
C PRO A 241 2.58 11.79 -27.50
N GLU A 242 2.62 12.92 -28.22
CA GLU A 242 1.79 13.11 -29.41
C GLU A 242 2.07 12.06 -30.50
N GLU A 243 3.33 11.64 -30.60
CA GLU A 243 3.84 10.60 -31.48
C GLU A 243 3.56 9.17 -31.02
N GLY A 244 3.01 9.00 -29.81
CA GLY A 244 2.83 7.70 -29.15
C GLY A 244 4.13 7.10 -28.60
N LEU A 245 4.02 5.94 -27.96
CA LEU A 245 5.18 5.20 -27.47
C LEU A 245 5.67 4.14 -28.47
N PRO A 246 6.98 3.78 -28.45
CA PRO A 246 7.45 2.62 -29.19
C PRO A 246 6.65 1.37 -28.82
N LYS A 247 6.38 0.51 -29.81
CA LYS A 247 5.65 -0.74 -29.59
C LYS A 247 6.49 -1.71 -28.75
N VAL A 248 5.78 -2.42 -27.88
CA VAL A 248 6.28 -3.52 -27.04
C VAL A 248 5.25 -4.65 -27.08
N ASP A 249 5.66 -5.85 -26.72
CA ASP A 249 4.80 -7.04 -26.77
C ASP A 249 3.95 -7.16 -25.50
N LYS A 250 4.49 -6.73 -24.35
CA LYS A 250 3.82 -6.75 -23.04
C LYS A 250 3.95 -5.42 -22.31
N GLU A 251 2.87 -5.01 -21.67
CA GLU A 251 2.85 -3.86 -20.75
C GLU A 251 2.33 -4.32 -19.38
N PHE A 252 2.99 -3.90 -18.29
CA PHE A 252 2.54 -4.20 -16.92
C PHE A 252 2.41 -2.93 -16.07
N TYR A 253 1.47 -2.95 -15.12
CA TYR A 253 1.17 -1.89 -14.17
C TYR A 253 1.55 -2.31 -12.75
N VAL A 254 2.56 -1.63 -12.19
CA VAL A 254 3.12 -1.95 -10.87
C VAL A 254 3.14 -0.68 -10.03
N MET A 255 2.64 -0.72 -8.79
CA MET A 255 2.90 0.34 -7.82
C MET A 255 3.35 -0.21 -6.48
N GLN A 256 4.47 0.32 -5.98
CA GLN A 256 4.89 0.13 -4.61
C GLN A 256 4.03 0.98 -3.66
N GLY A 257 3.69 0.42 -2.51
CA GLY A 257 3.03 1.14 -1.43
C GLY A 257 3.46 0.66 -0.04
N GLU A 258 3.07 1.43 0.96
CA GLU A 258 3.46 1.24 2.36
C GLU A 258 2.23 1.11 3.25
N LEU A 259 2.21 0.08 4.10
CA LEU A 259 1.13 -0.12 5.07
C LEU A 259 1.67 -0.02 6.50
N TYR A 260 1.04 0.85 7.27
CA TYR A 260 1.43 1.19 8.63
C TYR A 260 0.43 0.58 9.61
N THR A 261 0.76 -0.60 10.12
CA THR A 261 -0.16 -1.37 10.96
C THR A 261 0.37 -1.53 12.37
N GLN A 262 -0.54 -1.57 13.34
CA GLN A 262 -0.18 -1.83 14.73
C GLN A 262 0.18 -3.31 14.94
N GLY A 263 1.19 -3.54 15.79
CA GLY A 263 1.80 -4.85 16.00
C GLY A 263 2.89 -5.15 14.96
N ASP A 264 3.39 -6.38 14.97
CA ASP A 264 4.49 -6.83 14.11
C ASP A 264 4.00 -7.54 12.84
N ILE A 265 4.94 -7.75 11.92
CA ILE A 265 4.74 -8.52 10.69
C ILE A 265 4.16 -9.90 11.02
N GLY A 266 3.15 -10.34 10.27
CA GLY A 266 2.53 -11.66 10.42
C GLY A 266 1.39 -11.72 11.44
N ARG A 267 1.06 -10.62 12.12
CA ARG A 267 -0.10 -10.56 13.01
C ARG A 267 -1.40 -10.82 12.25
N GLN A 268 -2.13 -11.86 12.65
CA GLN A 268 -3.41 -12.24 12.07
C GLN A 268 -4.58 -11.40 12.58
N GLY A 269 -5.65 -11.37 11.80
CA GLY A 269 -6.89 -10.65 12.06
C GLY A 269 -6.93 -9.26 11.45
N MET A 270 -7.89 -8.45 11.90
CA MET A 270 -8.01 -7.06 11.47
C MET A 270 -6.88 -6.23 12.08
N THR A 271 -6.07 -5.62 11.23
CA THR A 271 -5.00 -4.72 11.63
C THR A 271 -5.49 -3.28 11.64
N VAL A 272 -5.04 -2.51 12.64
CA VAL A 272 -5.39 -1.10 12.82
C VAL A 272 -4.21 -0.24 12.33
N PHE A 273 -4.52 0.89 11.72
CA PHE A 273 -3.53 1.86 11.29
C PHE A 273 -2.66 2.39 12.46
N ASP A 274 -1.36 2.51 12.23
CA ASP A 274 -0.37 3.02 13.17
C ASP A 274 0.22 4.35 12.69
N ALA A 275 -0.36 5.41 13.23
CA ALA A 275 -0.01 6.77 12.89
C ALA A 275 1.44 7.12 13.29
N LYS A 276 1.96 6.55 14.38
CA LYS A 276 3.34 6.83 14.84
C LYS A 276 4.34 6.24 13.86
N LYS A 277 4.13 4.98 13.47
CA LYS A 277 4.95 4.34 12.43
C LYS A 277 4.92 5.10 11.11
N LEU A 278 3.77 5.70 10.74
CA LEU A 278 3.65 6.56 9.56
C LEU A 278 4.60 7.75 9.66
N ILE A 279 4.58 8.50 10.77
CA ILE A 279 5.42 9.69 10.94
C ILE A 279 6.91 9.32 11.09
N ASP A 280 7.21 8.19 11.71
CA ASP A 280 8.58 7.68 11.85
C ASP A 280 9.13 7.09 10.53
N GLY A 281 8.30 6.94 9.49
CA GLY A 281 8.72 6.34 8.21
C GLY A 281 9.05 4.85 8.31
N ASN A 282 8.43 4.14 9.25
CA ASN A 282 8.68 2.72 9.50
C ASN A 282 7.46 1.84 9.20
N PRO A 283 7.16 1.55 7.91
CA PRO A 283 6.01 0.74 7.56
C PRO A 283 6.15 -0.71 8.04
N THR A 284 5.04 -1.33 8.41
CA THR A 284 5.02 -2.75 8.76
C THR A 284 5.14 -3.60 7.50
N TYR A 285 4.40 -3.23 6.44
CA TYR A 285 4.44 -3.90 5.16
C TYR A 285 4.80 -2.92 4.04
N VAL A 286 5.50 -3.44 3.04
CA VAL A 286 5.75 -2.74 1.77
C VAL A 286 5.30 -3.72 0.70
N THR A 287 4.43 -3.30 -0.21
CA THR A 287 3.77 -4.21 -1.16
C THR A 287 3.89 -3.68 -2.59
N PHE A 288 3.87 -4.57 -3.56
CA PHE A 288 3.46 -4.21 -4.93
C PHE A 288 1.96 -4.50 -5.07
N ASN A 289 1.21 -3.56 -5.64
CA ASN A 289 -0.23 -3.66 -5.86
C ASN A 289 -1.03 -4.06 -4.60
N GLY A 290 -0.74 -3.40 -3.47
CA GLY A 290 -1.56 -3.43 -2.25
C GLY A 290 -1.51 -4.71 -1.40
N ARG A 291 -0.93 -5.81 -1.89
CA ARG A 291 -0.89 -7.10 -1.20
C ARG A 291 0.46 -7.80 -1.29
N ILE A 292 0.67 -8.79 -0.42
CA ILE A 292 1.85 -9.67 -0.46
C ILE A 292 1.51 -10.88 -1.32
N GLU A 293 2.09 -10.93 -2.50
CA GLU A 293 1.67 -11.84 -3.56
C GLU A 293 2.44 -13.16 -3.58
N LYS A 294 1.83 -14.20 -4.14
CA LYS A 294 2.50 -15.46 -4.46
C LYS A 294 2.59 -15.71 -5.97
N GLU A 295 1.59 -15.26 -6.74
CA GLU A 295 1.52 -15.35 -8.19
C GLU A 295 0.81 -14.10 -8.75
N THR A 296 1.44 -13.40 -9.69
CA THR A 296 0.96 -12.10 -10.22
C THR A 296 0.15 -12.20 -11.51
N GLY A 297 0.16 -13.38 -12.15
CA GLY A 297 -0.37 -13.56 -13.50
C GLY A 297 0.45 -12.88 -14.61
N MET A 298 1.62 -12.30 -14.31
CA MET A 298 2.51 -11.75 -15.33
C MET A 298 3.20 -12.88 -16.11
N GLU A 299 2.77 -13.08 -17.35
CA GLU A 299 3.34 -14.06 -18.26
C GLU A 299 3.98 -13.38 -19.49
N ILE A 300 5.22 -13.75 -19.76
CA ILE A 300 6.07 -13.23 -20.83
C ILE A 300 6.55 -14.43 -21.65
N ASN A 301 6.58 -14.32 -22.98
CA ASN A 301 7.27 -15.30 -23.82
C ASN A 301 8.71 -14.85 -24.06
N ARG A 302 9.65 -15.80 -24.10
CA ARG A 302 11.04 -15.53 -24.45
C ARG A 302 11.12 -14.75 -25.78
N GLY A 303 11.90 -13.69 -25.78
CA GLY A 303 12.10 -12.78 -26.90
C GLY A 303 11.11 -11.61 -26.97
N GLU A 304 10.07 -11.59 -26.12
CA GLU A 304 9.16 -10.46 -26.03
C GLU A 304 9.85 -9.24 -25.38
N ARG A 305 9.61 -8.06 -25.95
CA ARG A 305 9.94 -6.78 -25.32
C ARG A 305 8.84 -6.40 -24.34
N VAL A 306 9.25 -6.16 -23.10
CA VAL A 306 8.37 -5.84 -21.98
C VAL A 306 8.55 -4.38 -21.59
N ARG A 307 7.45 -3.69 -21.26
CA ARG A 307 7.44 -2.38 -20.60
C ARG A 307 6.70 -2.48 -19.27
N MET A 308 7.28 -1.97 -18.19
CA MET A 308 6.60 -1.86 -16.90
C MET A 308 6.45 -0.39 -16.51
N TYR A 309 5.22 0.02 -16.20
CA TYR A 309 4.91 1.31 -15.60
C TYR A 309 4.95 1.15 -14.08
N VAL A 310 6.04 1.63 -13.47
CA VAL A 310 6.32 1.39 -12.06
C VAL A 310 6.18 2.68 -11.27
N GLY A 311 5.13 2.76 -10.45
CA GLY A 311 4.89 3.87 -9.54
C GLY A 311 5.34 3.57 -8.13
N ASN A 312 5.53 4.62 -7.33
CA ASN A 312 5.70 4.51 -5.89
C ASN A 312 4.71 5.45 -5.21
N GLY A 313 3.63 4.88 -4.67
CA GLY A 313 2.63 5.63 -3.91
C GLY A 313 3.18 6.25 -2.62
N GLY A 314 4.36 5.79 -2.18
CA GLY A 314 4.99 6.22 -0.94
C GLY A 314 4.23 5.72 0.29
N VAL A 315 4.17 6.48 1.38
CA VAL A 315 4.37 7.93 1.48
C VAL A 315 5.75 8.39 1.96
N ASN A 316 6.61 7.50 2.46
CA ASN A 316 7.91 7.89 3.03
C ASN A 316 9.12 7.32 2.29
N LEU A 317 9.02 6.09 1.79
CA LEU A 317 10.14 5.33 1.25
C LEU A 317 10.32 5.62 -0.23
N VAL A 318 11.59 5.67 -0.64
CA VAL A 318 12.02 5.66 -2.03
C VAL A 318 12.33 4.22 -2.43
N SER A 319 11.79 3.76 -3.56
CA SER A 319 12.05 2.40 -4.06
C SER A 319 13.37 2.37 -4.83
N SER A 320 14.18 1.34 -4.59
CA SER A 320 15.31 0.97 -5.45
C SER A 320 14.87 -0.20 -6.35
N PHE A 321 14.06 0.09 -7.36
CA PHE A 321 13.38 -0.94 -8.14
C PHE A 321 14.36 -1.74 -9.01
N HIS A 322 14.29 -3.06 -8.90
CA HIS A 322 15.12 -4.01 -9.62
C HIS A 322 14.31 -5.25 -10.03
N ILE A 323 14.69 -5.89 -11.12
CA ILE A 323 14.19 -7.21 -11.54
C ILE A 323 15.35 -8.18 -11.50
N ILE A 324 15.32 -9.12 -10.56
CA ILE A 324 16.34 -10.15 -10.43
C ILE A 324 16.33 -11.01 -11.69
N GLY A 325 17.49 -11.09 -12.34
CA GLY A 325 17.69 -11.84 -13.59
C GLY A 325 17.68 -10.98 -14.86
N GLU A 326 17.40 -9.68 -14.75
CA GLU A 326 17.29 -8.79 -15.92
C GLU A 326 18.09 -7.49 -15.77
N ILE A 327 18.39 -6.87 -16.92
CA ILE A 327 18.94 -5.52 -17.02
C ILE A 327 17.95 -4.67 -17.80
N PHE A 328 17.68 -3.45 -17.34
CA PHE A 328 16.81 -2.54 -18.07
C PHE A 328 17.53 -1.98 -19.29
N ASP A 329 17.08 -2.40 -20.48
CA ASP A 329 17.48 -1.84 -21.77
C ASP A 329 17.21 -0.34 -21.79
N THR A 330 16.03 0.05 -21.30
CA THR A 330 15.59 1.45 -21.24
C THR A 330 15.01 1.74 -19.86
N VAL A 331 15.37 2.90 -19.31
CA VAL A 331 14.64 3.51 -18.19
C VAL A 331 14.25 4.93 -18.57
N TYR A 332 12.99 5.27 -18.34
CA TYR A 332 12.46 6.63 -18.31
C TYR A 332 12.52 7.10 -16.85
N PRO A 333 13.62 7.74 -16.43
CA PRO A 333 13.83 8.07 -15.03
C PRO A 333 12.78 9.08 -14.56
N GLU A 334 12.29 8.90 -13.34
CA GLU A 334 11.31 9.79 -12.69
C GLU A 334 10.03 10.02 -13.50
N GLY A 335 9.72 9.12 -14.44
CA GLY A 335 8.50 9.15 -15.24
C GLY A 335 8.53 10.15 -16.39
N ALA A 336 9.68 10.77 -16.66
CA ALA A 336 9.86 11.71 -17.75
C ALA A 336 9.79 10.99 -19.11
N MET A 337 8.77 11.30 -19.92
CA MET A 337 8.57 10.70 -21.25
C MET A 337 8.46 11.76 -22.34
N GLY A 338 8.64 11.36 -23.60
CA GLY A 338 8.60 12.25 -24.77
C GLY A 338 9.98 12.48 -25.41
N LYS A 339 9.97 13.00 -26.65
CA LYS A 339 11.14 13.10 -27.54
C LYS A 339 12.41 13.72 -26.94
N ASN A 340 12.29 14.65 -26.00
CA ASN A 340 13.41 15.38 -25.41
C ASN A 340 13.65 15.07 -23.93
N SER A 341 12.96 14.06 -23.40
CA SER A 341 13.09 13.65 -22.00
C SER A 341 14.34 12.79 -21.79
N ALA A 342 14.82 12.75 -20.54
CA ALA A 342 15.94 11.89 -20.19
C ALA A 342 15.61 10.43 -20.48
N LEU A 343 16.60 9.68 -20.97
CA LEU A 343 16.48 8.26 -21.28
C LEU A 343 17.76 7.58 -20.83
N PHE A 344 17.67 6.68 -19.86
CA PHE A 344 18.81 5.88 -19.42
C PHE A 344 18.79 4.53 -20.12
N LYS A 345 19.98 3.96 -20.33
CA LYS A 345 20.21 2.68 -21.01
C LYS A 345 21.09 1.80 -20.14
N ASN A 346 20.87 0.50 -20.19
CA ASN A 346 21.68 -0.52 -19.51
C ASN A 346 21.72 -0.32 -17.98
N VAL A 347 20.55 -0.13 -17.36
CA VAL A 347 20.41 0.18 -15.94
C VAL A 347 20.03 -1.07 -15.17
N GLN A 348 20.77 -1.41 -14.11
CA GLN A 348 20.44 -2.56 -13.25
C GLN A 348 19.30 -2.28 -12.27
N THR A 349 19.26 -1.07 -11.71
CA THR A 349 18.34 -0.68 -10.63
C THR A 349 18.03 0.80 -10.80
N THR A 350 16.76 1.18 -10.70
CA THR A 350 16.35 2.58 -10.82
C THR A 350 15.69 3.07 -9.54
N ILE A 351 15.91 4.35 -9.24
CA ILE A 351 15.26 5.02 -8.13
C ILE A 351 13.85 5.44 -8.56
N ILE A 352 12.87 5.20 -7.68
CA ILE A 352 11.50 5.68 -7.84
C ILE A 352 11.11 6.48 -6.59
N PRO A 353 11.07 7.83 -6.67
CA PRO A 353 10.72 8.69 -5.54
C PRO A 353 9.34 8.39 -4.96
N ALA A 354 9.12 8.68 -3.68
CA ALA A 354 7.76 8.65 -3.10
C ALA A 354 6.86 9.67 -3.83
N GLY A 355 5.68 9.25 -4.28
CA GLY A 355 4.83 10.06 -5.15
C GLY A 355 5.34 10.21 -6.59
N GLY A 356 6.35 9.43 -6.98
CA GLY A 356 6.92 9.41 -8.32
C GLY A 356 6.68 8.10 -9.07
N ALA A 357 7.21 8.03 -10.28
CA ALA A 357 7.14 6.85 -11.13
C ALA A 357 8.41 6.70 -11.96
N ALA A 358 8.57 5.55 -12.61
CA ALA A 358 9.53 5.30 -13.67
C ALA A 358 8.91 4.33 -14.68
N VAL A 359 9.40 4.33 -15.91
CA VAL A 359 9.08 3.27 -16.89
C VAL A 359 10.35 2.51 -17.19
N VAL A 360 10.30 1.19 -17.13
CA VAL A 360 11.43 0.32 -17.49
C VAL A 360 11.06 -0.57 -18.66
N GLU A 361 12.03 -0.85 -19.52
CA GLU A 361 11.89 -1.78 -20.64
C GLU A 361 13.07 -2.75 -20.68
N PHE A 362 12.80 -3.99 -21.07
CA PHE A 362 13.79 -5.04 -21.28
C PHE A 362 13.26 -6.08 -22.26
N VAL A 363 14.12 -6.97 -22.75
CA VAL A 363 13.76 -8.14 -23.57
C VAL A 363 14.07 -9.39 -22.76
N ALA A 364 13.08 -10.26 -22.56
CA ALA A 364 13.28 -11.48 -21.77
C ALA A 364 13.95 -12.58 -22.62
N GLU A 365 15.27 -12.74 -22.52
CA GLU A 365 16.02 -13.62 -23.43
C GLU A 365 16.13 -15.09 -22.98
N VAL A 366 15.87 -15.35 -21.69
CA VAL A 366 16.00 -16.66 -21.03
C VAL A 366 14.69 -17.00 -20.30
N PRO A 367 14.16 -18.23 -20.42
CA PRO A 367 12.96 -18.62 -19.68
C PRO A 367 13.27 -18.79 -18.18
N GLY A 368 12.26 -18.56 -17.35
CA GLY A 368 12.41 -18.66 -15.90
C GLY A 368 11.49 -17.72 -15.14
N LYS A 369 11.69 -17.67 -13.82
CA LYS A 369 10.96 -16.78 -12.93
C LYS A 369 11.79 -15.53 -12.67
N LEU A 370 11.26 -14.38 -13.07
CA LEU A 370 11.81 -13.07 -12.73
C LEU A 370 11.19 -12.60 -11.41
N VAL A 371 11.99 -11.96 -10.56
CA VAL A 371 11.53 -11.44 -9.26
C VAL A 371 11.73 -9.94 -9.22
N LEU A 372 10.63 -9.20 -9.23
CA LEU A 372 10.60 -7.75 -9.03
C LEU A 372 10.81 -7.48 -7.54
N VAL A 373 11.69 -6.54 -7.20
CA VAL A 373 12.01 -6.20 -5.81
C VAL A 373 12.24 -4.71 -5.61
N ASP A 374 12.02 -4.25 -4.38
CA ASP A 374 12.73 -3.09 -3.85
C ASP A 374 14.10 -3.54 -3.29
N HIS A 375 15.19 -3.12 -3.93
CA HIS A 375 16.54 -3.56 -3.63
C HIS A 375 17.12 -2.99 -2.31
N ALA A 376 16.36 -2.18 -1.58
CA ALA A 376 16.52 -2.11 -0.13
C ALA A 376 16.00 -3.42 0.52
N LEU A 377 16.69 -4.53 0.24
CA LEU A 377 16.21 -5.92 0.29
C LEU A 377 15.59 -6.36 1.62
N ALA A 378 15.90 -5.69 2.74
CA ALA A 378 15.17 -5.91 4.00
C ALA A 378 13.65 -5.72 3.83
N ARG A 379 13.21 -4.91 2.85
CA ARG A 379 11.80 -4.69 2.49
C ARG A 379 11.15 -5.90 1.83
N MET A 380 11.91 -6.85 1.27
CA MET A 380 11.33 -8.12 0.81
C MET A 380 10.72 -8.91 1.98
N ASN A 381 11.32 -8.86 3.17
CA ASN A 381 10.75 -9.44 4.39
C ASN A 381 9.45 -8.74 4.82
N LYS A 382 9.22 -7.51 4.34
CA LYS A 382 7.99 -6.73 4.52
C LYS A 382 6.97 -6.93 3.40
N GLY A 383 7.31 -7.68 2.34
CA GLY A 383 6.42 -7.98 1.21
C GLY A 383 6.76 -7.30 -0.12
N ALA A 384 7.88 -6.56 -0.23
CA ALA A 384 8.21 -5.77 -1.41
C ALA A 384 8.80 -6.62 -2.56
N TRP A 385 8.05 -7.63 -3.00
CA TRP A 385 8.42 -8.50 -4.10
C TRP A 385 7.19 -8.97 -4.88
N ALA A 386 7.39 -9.22 -6.16
CA ALA A 386 6.41 -9.78 -7.08
C ALA A 386 7.14 -10.64 -8.13
N THR A 387 6.44 -11.49 -8.87
CA THR A 387 7.08 -12.45 -9.78
C THR A 387 6.52 -12.35 -11.19
N ALA A 388 7.34 -12.45 -12.22
CA ALA A 388 6.87 -12.64 -13.60
C ALA A 388 7.44 -13.94 -14.17
N ILE A 389 6.67 -14.66 -14.98
CA ILE A 389 7.07 -15.95 -15.55
C ILE A 389 7.38 -15.78 -17.02
N VAL A 390 8.63 -16.07 -17.39
CA VAL A 390 9.10 -16.13 -18.78
C VAL A 390 9.01 -17.57 -19.27
N LYS A 391 8.18 -17.80 -20.29
CA LYS A 391 7.96 -19.10 -20.94
C LYS A 391 8.77 -19.20 -22.23
N GLY A 392 9.29 -20.38 -22.54
CA GLY A 392 10.00 -20.65 -23.80
C GLY A 392 11.13 -21.66 -23.63
N ASP A 393 11.86 -21.92 -24.71
CA ASP A 393 13.01 -22.82 -24.70
C ASP A 393 14.23 -22.17 -24.06
N GLU A 394 15.04 -22.96 -23.36
CA GLU A 394 16.31 -22.53 -22.78
C GLU A 394 17.23 -21.87 -23.83
N ASN A 395 18.09 -20.96 -23.37
CA ASN A 395 19.10 -20.31 -24.20
C ASN A 395 20.50 -20.46 -23.59
N PRO A 396 21.17 -21.62 -23.80
CA PRO A 396 22.44 -21.93 -23.15
C PRO A 396 23.60 -20.98 -23.51
N GLU A 397 23.49 -20.26 -24.64
CA GLU A 397 24.46 -19.25 -25.06
C GLU A 397 24.45 -18.01 -24.15
N ILE A 398 23.31 -17.72 -23.53
CA ILE A 398 23.13 -16.58 -22.62
C ILE A 398 23.27 -17.03 -21.17
N PHE A 399 22.58 -18.10 -20.78
CA PHE A 399 22.58 -18.59 -19.41
C PHE A 399 22.49 -20.12 -19.39
N SER A 400 23.50 -20.78 -18.80
CA SER A 400 23.53 -22.22 -18.62
C SER A 400 24.24 -22.61 -17.31
N GLU A 401 23.81 -23.73 -16.75
CA GLU A 401 24.48 -24.33 -15.60
C GLU A 401 25.78 -25.02 -16.03
N ILE A 402 26.90 -24.65 -15.40
CA ILE A 402 28.15 -25.42 -15.52
C ILE A 402 28.09 -26.57 -14.51
N LYS A 403 27.82 -27.79 -14.99
CA LYS A 403 27.89 -28.99 -14.16
C LYS A 403 29.34 -29.21 -13.71
N SER A 404 29.64 -28.96 -12.44
CA SER A 404 30.97 -29.27 -11.88
C SER A 404 31.12 -30.79 -11.77
N ASN A 405 32.19 -31.34 -12.34
CA ASN A 405 32.61 -32.73 -12.10
C ASN A 405 33.27 -32.89 -10.73
N THR A 406 32.63 -32.39 -9.66
CA THR A 406 33.12 -32.64 -8.31
C THR A 406 32.72 -34.06 -7.94
N THR A 407 33.67 -34.99 -8.06
CA THR A 407 33.57 -36.33 -7.45
C THR A 407 33.53 -36.11 -5.94
N THR A 408 32.33 -36.07 -5.35
CA THR A 408 32.17 -36.05 -3.91
C THR A 408 32.65 -37.39 -3.36
N ALA A 409 33.90 -37.43 -2.93
CA ALA A 409 34.33 -38.37 -1.91
C ALA A 409 33.54 -38.05 -0.62
N GLY A 410 32.39 -38.70 -0.47
CA GLY A 410 31.70 -38.94 0.79
C GLY A 410 31.22 -37.71 1.57
N ILE A 411 30.13 -37.07 1.12
CA ILE A 411 29.15 -36.47 2.05
C ILE A 411 27.74 -36.78 1.49
N MET A 412 26.88 -37.32 2.36
CA MET A 412 25.50 -37.73 2.06
C MET A 412 24.65 -36.59 1.45
N PRO A 413 23.59 -36.91 0.69
CA PRO A 413 22.78 -35.91 0.01
C PRO A 413 21.81 -35.25 0.99
N THR A 414 21.86 -33.92 1.10
CA THR A 414 20.75 -33.14 1.66
C THR A 414 20.21 -32.16 0.63
N MET A 415 18.98 -32.47 0.21
CA MET A 415 17.90 -31.62 -0.32
C MET A 415 18.17 -30.75 -1.56
N ASN A 416 17.38 -31.06 -2.60
CA ASN A 416 17.09 -30.20 -3.74
C ASN A 416 16.67 -28.80 -3.28
N HIS A 417 17.49 -27.80 -3.56
CA HIS A 417 17.04 -26.41 -3.64
C HIS A 417 16.68 -26.10 -5.10
N HIS A 418 15.45 -26.43 -5.49
CA HIS A 418 14.73 -25.60 -6.45
C HIS A 418 14.03 -24.52 -5.63
N GLY A 419 14.51 -23.29 -5.74
CA GLY A 419 13.83 -22.15 -5.14
C GLY A 419 14.73 -20.94 -5.08
N TYR A 420 14.66 -20.10 -6.12
CA TYR A 420 14.38 -18.67 -5.99
C TYR A 420 13.47 -18.27 -7.16
#